data_AF-A0A8S1HUW6-F1
#
_entry.id   AF-A0A8S1HUW6-F1
#
_cell.length_a   1.000
_cell.length_b   1.000
_cell.length_c   1.000
_cell.angle_alpha   90.00
_cell.angle_beta   90.00
_cell.angle_gamma   90.00
#
_symmetry.space_group_name_H-M   'P 1'
#
loop_
_entity.id
_entity.type
_entity.pdbx_description
1 polymer ?
#
loop_
_entity_poly.entity_id
_entity_poly.type
_entity_poly.pdbx_seq_one_letter_code
_entity_poly.pdbx_strand_id
1 'polypeptide(L)'
;MFHVALLLALATSINGQGWNWQPFNQWQQPQPQWGFAQQQQAQQVAAQGVTQQNAVSQRLQLIYGIPGQRNANQKLRVCCRSLKDADIECRRRYCDFEAFRPDQVLGYLAQCSPKGPTVGQMWDCASSRADHTACCVRQGVTDNCMAYCQTQNGVPTDYLKYAVCIGQFDKIRSCFHEYLQSHPNIKGDT
;
A
#
# COMPACT_ATOMS: atom_id res chain seq x y z
N MET A 1 52.99 -1.35 -67.05
CA MET A 1 52.36 -2.64 -66.70
C MET A 1 51.67 -2.49 -65.34
N PHE A 2 50.37 -2.79 -65.31
CA PHE A 2 49.43 -3.01 -64.20
C PHE A 2 48.87 -1.84 -63.36
N HIS A 3 47.53 -1.79 -63.42
CA HIS A 3 46.53 -1.00 -62.71
C HIS A 3 46.56 -1.19 -61.19
N VAL A 4 46.11 -0.17 -60.44
CA VAL A 4 45.00 -0.29 -59.48
C VAL A 4 44.25 1.04 -59.39
N ALA A 5 42.95 1.02 -59.64
CA ALA A 5 42.00 2.04 -59.21
C ALA A 5 41.37 1.56 -57.88
N LEU A 6 41.18 2.46 -56.90
CA LEU A 6 40.01 2.36 -56.03
C LEU A 6 39.70 3.69 -55.33
N LEU A 7 38.40 3.99 -55.38
CA LEU A 7 37.66 5.10 -54.80
C LEU A 7 37.65 5.07 -53.26
N LEU A 8 37.37 6.23 -52.66
CA LEU A 8 36.40 6.53 -51.57
C LEU A 8 36.97 7.67 -50.70
N ALA A 9 36.45 8.88 -50.82
CA ALA A 9 35.23 9.42 -50.21
C ALA A 9 35.48 10.07 -48.83
N LEU A 10 35.46 11.41 -48.88
CA LEU A 10 34.86 12.35 -47.93
C LEU A 10 35.33 12.31 -46.47
N ALA A 11 36.18 13.29 -46.15
CA ALA A 11 36.43 13.76 -44.80
C ALA A 11 35.12 14.30 -44.18
N THR A 12 34.59 13.58 -43.20
CA THR A 12 33.47 14.05 -42.36
C THR A 12 33.98 15.07 -41.37
N SER A 13 33.51 16.32 -41.50
CA SER A 13 33.69 17.38 -40.52
C SER A 13 32.95 17.04 -39.23
N ILE A 14 33.69 16.93 -38.14
CA ILE A 14 33.17 16.96 -36.77
C ILE A 14 32.79 18.40 -36.43
N ASN A 15 31.49 18.72 -36.47
CA ASN A 15 30.96 19.93 -35.86
C ASN A 15 30.09 19.55 -34.67
N GLY A 16 30.58 19.89 -33.47
CA GLY A 16 29.87 19.71 -32.22
C GLY A 16 28.61 20.57 -32.18
N GLN A 17 27.47 19.92 -31.97
CA GLN A 17 26.20 20.60 -31.72
C GLN A 17 26.01 20.75 -30.21
N GLY A 18 26.23 21.97 -29.73
CA GLY A 18 25.78 22.42 -28.41
C GLY A 18 24.28 22.68 -28.45
N TRP A 19 23.54 22.08 -27.53
CA TRP A 19 22.11 22.27 -27.37
C TRP A 19 21.84 23.62 -26.69
N ASN A 20 21.45 24.64 -27.46
CA ASN A 20 20.94 25.91 -26.93
C ASN A 20 19.41 25.79 -26.72
N TRP A 21 19.01 25.52 -25.48
CA TRP A 21 17.62 25.50 -25.04
C TRP A 21 17.30 26.79 -24.28
N GLN A 22 16.40 27.62 -24.81
CA GLN A 22 15.85 28.82 -24.15
C GLN A 22 14.30 28.78 -24.19
N PRO A 23 13.62 28.33 -23.12
CA PRO A 23 12.17 28.09 -23.18
C PRO A 23 11.27 29.29 -22.80
N PHE A 24 11.75 30.53 -22.82
CA PHE A 24 11.03 31.66 -22.16
C PHE A 24 10.71 32.91 -23.01
N ASN A 25 10.73 32.86 -24.34
CA ASN A 25 10.46 34.04 -25.19
C ASN A 25 9.15 34.01 -25.99
N GLN A 26 8.16 33.19 -25.61
CA GLN A 26 6.93 33.05 -26.41
C GLN A 26 5.62 33.45 -25.72
N TRP A 27 5.67 34.16 -24.59
CA TRP A 27 4.46 34.68 -23.93
C TRP A 27 4.61 36.14 -23.50
N GLN A 28 4.67 37.04 -24.49
CA GLN A 28 4.35 38.45 -24.28
C GLN A 28 2.94 38.68 -24.81
N GLN A 29 1.96 38.77 -23.89
CA GLN A 29 0.61 39.25 -24.20
C GLN A 29 0.42 40.68 -23.66
N PRO A 30 -0.38 41.51 -24.34
CA PRO A 30 -0.67 42.87 -23.90
C PRO A 30 -1.55 42.89 -22.63
N GLN A 31 -1.31 43.88 -21.77
CA GLN A 31 -1.99 44.06 -20.48
C GLN A 31 -3.46 44.50 -20.65
N PRO A 32 -4.42 43.89 -19.93
CA PRO A 32 -5.75 44.46 -19.78
C PRO A 32 -5.83 45.37 -18.55
N GLN A 33 -6.25 46.61 -18.81
CA GLN A 33 -6.67 47.62 -17.82
C GLN A 33 -7.83 47.12 -16.96
N TRP A 34 -7.63 47.00 -15.64
CA TRP A 34 -8.72 46.80 -14.68
C TRP A 34 -8.50 47.65 -13.43
N GLY A 35 -8.87 48.93 -13.56
CA GLY A 35 -9.39 49.67 -12.43
C GLY A 35 -10.84 49.24 -12.14
N PHE A 36 -11.24 49.41 -10.87
CA PHE A 36 -12.62 49.34 -10.38
C PHE A 36 -13.26 47.96 -10.19
N ALA A 37 -12.82 47.20 -9.18
CA ALA A 37 -13.67 46.23 -8.49
C ALA A 37 -13.16 45.89 -7.07
N GLN A 38 -12.64 46.87 -6.32
CA GLN A 38 -12.16 46.66 -4.96
C GLN A 38 -13.23 47.05 -3.92
N GLN A 39 -14.38 46.36 -3.89
CA GLN A 39 -15.29 46.49 -2.74
C GLN A 39 -16.30 45.35 -2.50
N GLN A 40 -16.01 44.10 -2.90
CA GLN A 40 -16.90 42.97 -2.55
C GLN A 40 -16.23 41.73 -1.94
N GLN A 41 -14.91 41.73 -1.70
CA GLN A 41 -14.23 40.53 -1.17
C GLN A 41 -14.11 40.45 0.37
N ALA A 42 -14.66 41.40 1.12
CA ALA A 42 -14.58 41.37 2.59
C ALA A 42 -15.57 40.39 3.27
N GLN A 43 -16.54 39.81 2.53
CA GLN A 43 -17.53 38.89 3.09
C GLN A 43 -17.21 37.40 2.85
N GLN A 44 -16.23 37.05 2.01
CA GLN A 44 -15.96 35.66 1.64
C GLN A 44 -14.89 34.96 2.50
N VAL A 45 -14.18 35.69 3.36
CA VAL A 45 -13.13 35.13 4.24
C VAL A 45 -13.69 34.36 5.45
N ALA A 46 -14.97 34.50 5.80
CA ALA A 46 -15.59 33.73 6.89
C ALA A 46 -15.89 32.26 6.52
N ALA A 47 -15.95 31.92 5.22
CA ALA A 47 -16.21 30.55 4.74
C ALA A 47 -14.95 29.68 4.67
N GLN A 48 -13.76 30.27 4.83
CA GLN A 48 -12.47 29.59 4.63
C GLN A 48 -11.93 28.90 5.89
N GLY A 49 -12.56 29.07 7.06
CA GLY A 49 -12.20 28.35 8.28
C GLY A 49 -12.60 26.87 8.28
N VAL A 50 -13.58 26.49 7.44
CA VAL A 50 -14.15 25.13 7.41
C VAL A 50 -13.29 24.17 6.56
N THR A 51 -12.49 24.67 5.61
CA THR A 51 -11.78 23.82 4.64
C THR A 51 -10.45 23.26 5.15
N GLN A 52 -9.80 23.91 6.13
CA GLN A 52 -8.49 23.46 6.61
C GLN A 52 -8.57 22.32 7.64
N GLN A 53 -9.58 22.33 8.51
CA GLN A 53 -9.86 21.20 9.43
C GLN A 53 -10.22 19.92 8.66
N ASN A 54 -10.83 20.07 7.48
CA ASN A 54 -11.21 18.96 6.61
C ASN A 54 -10.00 18.23 6.01
N ALA A 55 -8.90 18.91 5.68
CA ALA A 55 -7.74 18.26 5.05
C ALA A 55 -6.99 17.33 6.01
N VAL A 56 -6.81 17.74 7.27
CA VAL A 56 -6.20 16.89 8.31
C VAL A 56 -7.15 15.73 8.65
N SER A 57 -8.44 15.99 8.79
CA SER A 57 -9.45 14.95 9.05
C SER A 57 -9.53 13.92 7.90
N GLN A 58 -9.50 14.37 6.64
CA GLN A 58 -9.46 13.49 5.46
C GLN A 58 -8.20 12.62 5.43
N ARG A 59 -7.03 13.20 5.69
CA ARG A 59 -5.77 12.45 5.75
C ARG A 59 -5.78 11.45 6.91
N LEU A 60 -6.33 11.83 8.06
CA LEU A 60 -6.52 10.93 9.19
C LEU A 60 -7.53 9.82 8.89
N GLN A 61 -8.62 10.08 8.17
CA GLN A 61 -9.57 9.05 7.74
C GLN A 61 -8.95 8.07 6.73
N LEU A 62 -8.08 8.53 5.83
CA LEU A 62 -7.35 7.64 4.92
C LEU A 62 -6.36 6.75 5.68
N ILE A 63 -5.68 7.30 6.70
CA ILE A 63 -4.65 6.60 7.46
C ILE A 63 -5.27 5.70 8.54
N TYR A 64 -6.29 6.17 9.25
CA TYR A 64 -6.87 5.53 10.43
C TYR A 64 -8.26 4.94 10.18
N GLY A 65 -8.99 5.32 9.11
CA GLY A 65 -10.36 4.89 8.85
C GLY A 65 -11.37 5.58 9.78
N ILE A 66 -12.61 5.75 9.33
CA ILE A 66 -13.71 6.33 10.13
C ILE A 66 -14.13 5.29 11.19
N PRO A 67 -14.09 5.59 12.50
CA PRO A 67 -14.59 4.67 13.54
C PRO A 67 -16.02 4.20 13.23
N GLY A 68 -16.25 2.89 13.23
CA GLY A 68 -17.54 2.29 12.85
C GLY A 68 -17.82 2.18 11.34
N GLN A 69 -16.92 2.65 10.47
CA GLN A 69 -17.03 2.62 9.00
C GLN A 69 -15.70 2.19 8.33
N ARG A 70 -14.78 1.60 9.10
CA ARG A 70 -13.47 1.14 8.58
C ARG A 70 -13.67 -0.07 7.68
N ASN A 71 -13.00 -0.10 6.52
CA ASN A 71 -12.91 -1.32 5.73
C ASN A 71 -11.98 -2.34 6.41
N ALA A 72 -12.02 -3.59 5.96
CA ALA A 72 -11.27 -4.69 6.57
C ALA A 72 -9.76 -4.39 6.69
N ASN A 73 -9.16 -3.80 5.65
CA ASN A 73 -7.74 -3.48 5.63
C ASN A 73 -7.38 -2.34 6.60
N GLN A 74 -8.26 -1.35 6.75
CA GLN A 74 -8.11 -0.30 7.76
C GLN A 74 -8.17 -0.87 9.18
N LYS A 75 -9.10 -1.78 9.46
CA LYS A 75 -9.20 -2.47 10.76
C LYS A 75 -7.94 -3.28 11.08
N LEU A 76 -7.41 -4.01 10.09
CA LEU A 76 -6.13 -4.71 10.21
C LEU A 76 -4.98 -3.75 10.58
N ARG A 77 -4.84 -2.63 9.86
CA ARG A 77 -3.80 -1.63 10.14
C ARG A 77 -3.92 -1.01 11.53
N VAL A 78 -5.13 -0.73 12.00
CA VAL A 78 -5.38 -0.23 13.36
C VAL A 78 -4.89 -1.24 14.39
N CYS A 79 -5.24 -2.53 14.23
CA CYS A 79 -4.75 -3.59 15.10
C CYS A 79 -3.22 -3.62 15.15
N CYS A 80 -2.55 -3.63 13.99
CA CYS A 80 -1.08 -3.70 13.96
C CYS A 80 -0.41 -2.52 14.66
N ARG A 81 -0.94 -1.30 14.55
CA ARG A 81 -0.37 -0.12 15.22
C ARG A 81 -0.30 -0.29 16.74
N SER A 82 -1.23 -1.05 17.32
CA SER A 82 -1.25 -1.34 18.76
C SER A 82 -0.22 -2.38 19.22
N LEU A 83 0.38 -3.16 18.30
CA LEU A 83 1.34 -4.22 18.63
C LEU A 83 2.68 -3.61 19.08
N LYS A 84 2.97 -3.65 20.38
CA LYS A 84 4.20 -3.05 20.93
C LYS A 84 5.45 -3.91 20.68
N ASP A 85 5.28 -5.22 20.61
CA ASP A 85 6.38 -6.19 20.49
C ASP A 85 6.69 -6.58 19.03
N ALA A 86 5.87 -6.13 18.09
CA ALA A 86 6.07 -6.36 16.67
C ALA A 86 6.96 -5.26 16.05
N ASP A 87 7.89 -5.69 15.21
CA ASP A 87 8.85 -4.83 14.53
C ASP A 87 8.15 -3.73 13.72
N ILE A 88 8.63 -2.49 13.89
CA ILE A 88 8.00 -1.30 13.31
C ILE A 88 8.06 -1.33 11.78
N GLU A 89 9.16 -1.81 11.20
CA GLU A 89 9.31 -1.87 9.74
C GLU A 89 8.34 -2.90 9.14
N CYS A 90 8.28 -4.10 9.73
CA CYS A 90 7.37 -5.15 9.31
C CYS A 90 5.91 -4.72 9.38
N ARG A 91 5.51 -4.07 10.47
CA ARG A 91 4.15 -3.53 10.60
C ARG A 91 3.83 -2.48 9.53
N ARG A 92 4.78 -1.60 9.23
CA ARG A 92 4.59 -0.54 8.23
C ARG A 92 4.50 -1.08 6.81
N ARG A 93 5.29 -2.11 6.48
CA ARG A 93 5.38 -2.66 5.12
C ARG A 93 4.34 -3.74 4.84
N TYR A 94 4.03 -4.59 5.81
CA TYR A 94 3.29 -5.83 5.61
C TYR A 94 1.98 -5.93 6.39
N CYS A 95 1.59 -4.92 7.18
CA CYS A 95 0.27 -4.94 7.79
C CYS A 95 -0.81 -4.51 6.79
N ASP A 96 -1.02 -5.38 5.82
CA ASP A 96 -1.98 -5.26 4.74
C ASP A 96 -2.37 -6.66 4.30
N PHE A 97 -3.61 -6.86 3.85
CA PHE A 97 -4.01 -8.16 3.33
C PHE A 97 -3.15 -8.61 2.14
N GLU A 98 -2.65 -7.69 1.32
CA GLU A 98 -1.78 -8.05 0.18
C GLU A 98 -0.49 -8.76 0.60
N ALA A 99 0.01 -8.54 1.83
CA ALA A 99 1.21 -9.22 2.33
C ALA A 99 1.03 -10.74 2.52
N PHE A 100 -0.21 -11.21 2.65
CA PHE A 100 -0.53 -12.62 2.81
C PHE A 100 -0.82 -13.31 1.47
N ARG A 101 -0.67 -12.64 0.34
CA ARG A 101 -0.83 -13.29 -0.97
C ARG A 101 0.27 -14.33 -1.22
N PRO A 102 -0.01 -15.42 -1.95
CA PRO A 102 0.97 -16.47 -2.21
C PRO A 102 2.30 -15.96 -2.79
N ASP A 103 2.26 -14.93 -3.65
CA ASP A 103 3.44 -14.34 -4.27
C ASP A 103 4.22 -13.37 -3.37
N GLN A 104 3.58 -12.81 -2.34
CA GLN A 104 4.19 -11.81 -1.45
C GLN A 104 4.62 -12.41 -0.10
N VAL A 105 3.94 -13.47 0.35
CA VAL A 105 4.07 -13.98 1.70
C VAL A 105 5.46 -14.52 2.02
N LEU A 106 6.16 -15.07 1.03
CA LEU A 106 7.54 -15.53 1.21
C LEU A 106 8.51 -14.40 1.55
N GLY A 107 8.39 -13.24 0.88
CA GLY A 107 9.20 -12.07 1.18
C GLY A 107 8.89 -11.49 2.57
N TYR A 108 7.61 -11.44 2.93
CA TYR A 108 7.16 -11.06 4.26
C TYR A 108 7.75 -11.98 5.34
N LEU A 109 7.62 -13.31 5.17
CA LEU A 109 8.16 -14.28 6.12
C LEU A 109 9.67 -14.18 6.22
N ALA A 110 10.39 -14.08 5.10
CA ALA A 110 11.85 -13.96 5.10
C ALA A 110 12.33 -12.72 5.87
N GLN A 111 11.64 -11.58 5.71
CA GLN A 111 12.02 -10.34 6.39
C GLN A 111 11.61 -10.31 7.87
N CYS A 112 10.43 -10.86 8.20
CA CYS A 112 9.79 -10.61 9.49
C CYS A 112 9.83 -11.78 10.47
N SER A 113 10.05 -13.01 10.01
CA SER A 113 10.20 -14.18 10.89
C SER A 113 11.32 -14.07 11.93
N PRO A 114 12.52 -13.53 11.62
CA PRO A 114 13.57 -13.40 12.63
C PRO A 114 13.31 -12.26 13.63
N LYS A 115 12.27 -11.44 13.41
CA LYS A 115 11.99 -10.23 14.20
C LYS A 115 11.01 -10.50 15.36
N GLY A 116 11.29 -11.50 16.18
CA GLY A 116 10.51 -11.82 17.37
C GLY A 116 9.07 -12.26 17.06
N PRO A 117 8.05 -11.84 17.84
CA PRO A 117 6.67 -12.32 17.69
C PRO A 117 5.91 -11.68 16.52
N THR A 118 6.59 -10.89 15.70
CA THR A 118 6.01 -10.03 14.66
C THR A 118 5.04 -10.75 13.75
N VAL A 119 5.46 -11.88 13.14
CA VAL A 119 4.63 -12.57 12.15
C VAL A 119 3.34 -13.11 12.77
N GLY A 120 3.46 -13.76 13.93
CA GLY A 120 2.32 -14.31 14.66
C GLY A 120 1.34 -13.22 15.10
N GLN A 121 1.84 -12.12 15.67
CA GLN A 121 0.98 -11.01 16.09
C GLN A 121 0.27 -10.31 14.93
N MET A 122 0.94 -10.19 13.77
CA MET A 122 0.30 -9.65 12.57
C MET A 122 -0.76 -10.61 12.00
N TRP A 123 -0.54 -11.92 12.08
CA TRP A 123 -1.55 -12.93 11.73
C TRP A 123 -2.76 -12.89 12.68
N ASP A 124 -2.52 -12.71 13.98
CA ASP A 124 -3.59 -12.51 14.97
C ASP A 124 -4.46 -11.29 14.62
N CYS A 125 -3.84 -10.20 14.17
CA CYS A 125 -4.57 -9.03 13.71
C CYS A 125 -5.40 -9.29 12.46
N ALA A 126 -4.83 -9.97 11.45
CA ALA A 126 -5.52 -10.28 10.20
C ALA A 126 -6.75 -11.16 10.44
N SER A 127 -6.57 -12.22 11.22
CA SER A 127 -7.64 -13.18 11.54
C SER A 127 -8.56 -12.73 12.66
N SER A 128 -8.18 -11.69 13.41
CA SER A 128 -8.83 -11.26 14.65
C SER A 128 -9.02 -12.38 15.69
N ARG A 129 -8.20 -13.44 15.63
CA ARG A 129 -8.34 -14.70 16.40
C ARG A 129 -9.76 -15.31 16.38
N ALA A 130 -10.52 -15.06 15.33
CA ALA A 130 -11.82 -15.69 15.13
C ALA A 130 -11.68 -17.10 14.54
N ASP A 131 -12.71 -17.93 14.66
CA ASP A 131 -12.72 -19.20 13.95
C ASP A 131 -13.19 -19.00 12.50
N HIS A 132 -12.27 -19.25 11.56
CA HIS A 132 -12.55 -19.14 10.12
C HIS A 132 -12.80 -20.49 9.45
N THR A 133 -12.86 -21.59 10.20
CA THR A 133 -12.97 -22.95 9.65
C THR A 133 -14.15 -23.09 8.70
N ALA A 134 -15.33 -22.56 9.07
CA ALA A 134 -16.52 -22.61 8.23
C ALA A 134 -16.33 -21.87 6.89
N CYS A 135 -15.62 -20.74 6.88
CA CYS A 135 -15.29 -20.04 5.64
C CYS A 135 -14.24 -20.79 4.82
N CYS A 136 -13.18 -21.27 5.46
CA CYS A 136 -12.10 -22.01 4.79
C CYS A 136 -12.59 -23.28 4.11
N VAL A 137 -13.52 -24.02 4.72
CA VAL A 137 -14.18 -25.18 4.10
C VAL A 137 -14.93 -24.75 2.83
N ARG A 138 -15.69 -23.64 2.88
CA ARG A 138 -16.39 -23.11 1.69
C ARG A 138 -15.43 -22.65 0.58
N GLN A 139 -14.29 -22.06 0.95
CA GLN A 139 -13.26 -21.63 0.01
C GLN A 139 -12.40 -22.80 -0.54
N GLY A 140 -12.62 -24.02 -0.04
CA GLY A 140 -11.88 -25.21 -0.47
C GLY A 140 -10.42 -25.20 -0.03
N VAL A 141 -10.13 -24.70 1.18
CA VAL A 141 -8.83 -24.91 1.84
C VAL A 141 -8.73 -26.40 2.19
N THR A 142 -7.55 -26.99 2.01
CA THR A 142 -7.33 -28.41 2.31
C THR A 142 -7.19 -28.65 3.82
N ASP A 143 -7.55 -29.85 4.27
CA ASP A 143 -7.49 -30.22 5.71
C ASP A 143 -6.11 -29.99 6.33
N ASN A 144 -5.04 -30.30 5.59
CA ASN A 144 -3.65 -30.07 6.01
C ASN A 144 -3.33 -28.59 6.30
N CYS A 145 -4.13 -27.65 5.80
CA CYS A 145 -3.95 -26.22 5.97
C CYS A 145 -4.98 -25.57 6.90
N MET A 146 -5.92 -26.34 7.47
CA MET A 146 -6.95 -25.81 8.38
C MET A 146 -6.37 -25.20 9.67
N ALA A 147 -5.16 -25.59 10.05
CA ALA A 147 -4.44 -24.97 11.16
C ALA A 147 -4.25 -23.44 10.98
N TYR A 148 -4.27 -22.92 9.75
CA TYR A 148 -4.24 -21.48 9.49
C TYR A 148 -5.60 -20.79 9.59
N CYS A 149 -6.70 -21.55 9.59
CA CYS A 149 -8.06 -21.04 9.74
C CYS A 149 -8.53 -20.99 11.19
N GLN A 150 -8.00 -21.90 12.02
CA GLN A 150 -8.30 -22.00 13.45
C GLN A 150 -7.41 -21.07 14.27
N THR A 151 -7.66 -19.77 14.22
CA THR A 151 -6.71 -18.78 14.75
C THR A 151 -6.92 -18.39 16.21
N GLN A 152 -7.87 -19.03 16.90
CA GLN A 152 -8.15 -18.80 18.33
C GLN A 152 -6.93 -19.06 19.21
N ASN A 153 -6.09 -20.02 18.82
CA ASN A 153 -4.88 -20.43 19.54
C ASN A 153 -3.58 -19.88 18.90
N GLY A 154 -3.71 -18.89 18.02
CA GLY A 154 -2.59 -18.38 17.22
C GLY A 154 -2.33 -19.19 15.95
N VAL A 155 -1.23 -18.86 15.28
CA VAL A 155 -0.83 -19.46 14.00
C VAL A 155 0.33 -20.46 14.22
N PRO A 156 0.42 -21.52 13.41
CA PRO A 156 1.59 -22.39 13.45
C PRO A 156 2.90 -21.62 13.21
N THR A 157 3.92 -21.86 14.04
CA THR A 157 5.19 -21.12 14.03
C THR A 157 6.26 -21.72 13.10
N ASP A 158 6.08 -22.97 12.68
CA ASP A 158 7.01 -23.66 11.77
C ASP A 158 6.62 -23.42 10.31
N TYR A 159 7.02 -22.27 9.76
CA TYR A 159 6.62 -21.87 8.40
C TYR A 159 7.08 -22.84 7.30
N LEU A 160 8.22 -23.52 7.50
CA LEU A 160 8.77 -24.46 6.51
C LEU A 160 7.89 -25.70 6.39
N LYS A 161 7.40 -26.23 7.53
CA LYS A 161 6.44 -27.34 7.54
C LYS A 161 5.17 -27.03 6.75
N TYR A 162 4.78 -25.76 6.68
CA TYR A 162 3.56 -25.32 6.03
C TYR A 162 3.79 -24.60 4.69
N ALA A 163 4.98 -24.71 4.11
CA ALA A 163 5.24 -24.17 2.77
C ALA A 163 4.22 -24.68 1.73
N VAL A 164 3.73 -25.91 1.90
CA VAL A 164 2.65 -26.49 1.08
C VAL A 164 1.33 -25.71 1.14
N CYS A 165 1.08 -24.97 2.22
CA CYS A 165 -0.14 -24.19 2.41
C CYS A 165 -0.09 -22.80 1.80
N ILE A 166 1.07 -22.32 1.32
CA ILE A 166 1.22 -21.00 0.71
C ILE A 166 0.22 -20.81 -0.45
N GLY A 167 0.01 -21.84 -1.27
CA GLY A 167 -0.96 -21.79 -2.36
C GLY A 167 -2.43 -21.68 -1.93
N GLN A 168 -2.73 -21.89 -0.64
CA GLN A 168 -4.08 -21.72 -0.08
C GLN A 168 -4.28 -20.34 0.57
N PHE A 169 -3.24 -19.50 0.63
CA PHE A 169 -3.32 -18.27 1.42
C PHE A 169 -4.30 -17.25 0.86
N ASP A 170 -4.56 -17.21 -0.45
CA ASP A 170 -5.61 -16.33 -0.99
C ASP A 170 -7.01 -16.68 -0.47
N LYS A 171 -7.31 -17.97 -0.34
CA LYS A 171 -8.57 -18.48 0.22
C LYS A 171 -8.69 -18.18 1.72
N ILE A 172 -7.60 -18.33 2.46
CA ILE A 172 -7.58 -18.06 3.90
C ILE A 172 -7.70 -16.55 4.15
N ARG A 173 -6.94 -15.77 3.38
CA ARG A 173 -6.96 -14.31 3.40
C ARG A 173 -8.34 -13.74 3.07
N SER A 174 -9.04 -14.29 2.07
CA SER A 174 -10.38 -13.82 1.73
C SER A 174 -11.36 -14.00 2.88
N CYS A 175 -11.27 -15.10 3.64
CA CYS A 175 -12.05 -15.32 4.85
C CYS A 175 -11.77 -14.28 5.94
N PHE A 176 -10.50 -13.97 6.18
CA PHE A 176 -10.12 -12.95 7.15
C PHE A 176 -10.63 -11.56 6.74
N HIS A 177 -10.52 -11.25 5.46
CA HIS A 177 -11.01 -10.01 4.90
C HIS A 177 -12.54 -9.90 5.02
N GLU A 178 -13.29 -10.93 4.64
CA GLU A 178 -14.76 -11.01 4.78
C GLU A 178 -15.21 -10.82 6.23
N TYR A 179 -14.55 -11.49 7.17
CA TYR A 179 -14.85 -11.33 8.60
C TYR A 179 -14.67 -9.88 9.06
N LEU A 180 -13.55 -9.26 8.72
CA LEU A 180 -13.26 -7.87 9.07
C LEU A 180 -14.12 -6.85 8.31
N GLN A 181 -14.88 -7.22 7.28
CA GLN A 181 -15.87 -6.30 6.72
C GLN A 181 -17.00 -6.03 7.72
N SER A 182 -17.44 -7.04 8.47
CA SER A 182 -18.61 -6.97 9.35
C SER A 182 -18.28 -6.98 10.85
N HIS A 183 -17.05 -7.34 11.23
CA HIS A 183 -16.63 -7.48 12.63
C HIS A 183 -15.51 -6.50 12.99
N PRO A 184 -15.35 -6.14 14.26
CA PRO A 184 -14.20 -5.39 14.72
C PRO A 184 -12.92 -6.24 14.71
N ASN A 185 -11.77 -5.57 14.65
CA ASN A 185 -10.50 -6.24 14.90
C ASN A 185 -10.33 -6.58 16.39
N ILE A 186 -9.42 -7.51 16.69
CA ILE A 186 -9.19 -8.02 18.07
C ILE A 186 -8.73 -6.96 19.09
N LYS A 187 -8.26 -5.78 18.64
CA LYS A 187 -7.85 -4.67 19.51
C LYS A 187 -8.88 -3.55 19.58
N GLY A 188 -10.04 -3.72 18.93
CA GLY A 188 -11.07 -2.70 18.81
C GLY A 188 -10.85 -1.75 17.63
N ASP A 189 -11.96 -1.22 17.11
CA ASP A 189 -12.01 -0.40 15.90
C ASP A 189 -12.04 1.12 16.17
N THR A 190 -11.60 1.56 17.35
CA THR A 190 -11.53 3.00 17.70
C THR A 190 -10.10 3.49 17.66
#